data_AF-A0A7C7KZX3-F1
#
_entry.id   AF-A0A7C7KZX3-F1
#
_cell.length_a   1.000
_cell.length_b   1.000
_cell.length_c   1.000
_cell.angle_alpha   90.00
_cell.angle_beta   90.00
_cell.angle_gamma   90.00
#
_symmetry.space_group_name_H-M   'P 1'
#
loop_
_entity.id
_entity.type
_entity.pdbx_description
1 polymer ?
#
loop_
_entity_poly.entity_id
_entity_poly.type
_entity_poly.pdbx_seq_one_letter_code
_entity_poly.pdbx_strand_id
1 'polypeptide(L)'
;EIDIVFVVTNDRFHCDFVNWAQSFAPSYSKPIHVLNDGTRTNESRLGAIGDLVFVVNQERICDDCLVVAGDNLFDFELRQFVEFFKEHGTTVGLYVVKDMDLVRRYSIVELDAQGRIIYFEEKPQNPKTNLVAICLYLLKQTDLPLLHEYQCDGQPMDAPGYFIQWLHKRTEVYGFPFHGIWFDIGDHKSLEQANRVFSKLQEE
;
A
#
# COMPACT_ATOMS: atom_id res chain seq x y z
N GLU A 1 -0.68 17.08 5.88
CA GLU A 1 -2.05 16.78 6.37
C GLU A 1 -2.75 16.03 5.24
N ILE A 2 -3.78 15.23 5.50
CA ILE A 2 -4.55 14.59 4.41
C ILE A 2 -5.66 15.55 3.97
N ASP A 3 -5.75 15.80 2.67
CA ASP A 3 -6.77 16.68 2.10
C ASP A 3 -8.04 15.93 1.72
N ILE A 4 -7.87 14.72 1.16
CA ILE A 4 -8.94 13.86 0.66
C ILE A 4 -8.53 12.39 0.75
N VAL A 5 -9.52 11.50 0.93
CA VAL A 5 -9.33 10.05 0.89
C VAL A 5 -10.11 9.47 -0.29
N PHE A 6 -9.42 8.70 -1.12
CA PHE A 6 -10.06 7.92 -2.19
C PHE A 6 -10.08 6.45 -1.79
N VAL A 7 -11.25 5.81 -1.92
CA VAL A 7 -11.43 4.37 -1.71
C VAL A 7 -11.88 3.76 -3.03
N VAL A 8 -11.00 2.98 -3.65
CA VAL A 8 -11.31 2.28 -4.90
C VAL A 8 -11.86 0.90 -4.56
N THR A 9 -12.94 0.52 -5.22
CA THR A 9 -13.57 -0.79 -5.05
C THR A 9 -14.22 -1.24 -6.35
N ASN A 10 -14.57 -2.52 -6.41
CA ASN A 10 -15.25 -3.10 -7.55
C ASN A 10 -16.76 -2.82 -7.54
N ASP A 11 -17.40 -3.00 -8.69
CA ASP A 11 -18.83 -2.74 -8.87
C ASP A 11 -19.71 -3.60 -7.95
N ARG A 12 -19.25 -4.80 -7.60
CA ARG A 12 -19.97 -5.71 -6.72
C ARG A 12 -20.15 -5.15 -5.31
N PHE A 13 -19.11 -4.51 -4.75
CA PHE A 13 -19.11 -3.99 -3.38
C PHE A 13 -19.23 -2.47 -3.28
N HIS A 14 -19.27 -1.77 -4.42
CA HIS A 14 -19.33 -0.32 -4.46
C HIS A 14 -20.42 0.29 -3.58
N CYS A 15 -21.65 -0.23 -3.64
CA CYS A 15 -22.75 0.25 -2.80
C CYS A 15 -22.48 0.07 -1.29
N ASP A 16 -21.81 -1.02 -0.89
CA ASP A 16 -21.48 -1.28 0.51
C ASP A 16 -20.47 -0.25 1.04
N PHE A 17 -19.45 0.07 0.24
CA PHE A 17 -18.46 1.10 0.58
C PHE A 17 -19.06 2.52 0.59
N VAL A 18 -19.99 2.83 -0.32
CA VAL A 18 -20.71 4.11 -0.30
C VAL A 18 -21.53 4.26 1.00
N ASN A 19 -22.26 3.21 1.39
CA ASN A 19 -23.03 3.21 2.64
C ASN A 19 -22.12 3.34 3.87
N TRP A 20 -21.00 2.62 3.88
CA TRP A 20 -19.99 2.76 4.93
C TRP A 20 -19.46 4.19 5.02
N ALA A 21 -19.02 4.79 3.91
CA ALA A 21 -18.47 6.14 3.87
C ALA A 21 -19.48 7.18 4.37
N GLN A 22 -20.76 7.05 3.99
CA GLN A 22 -21.84 7.92 4.47
C GLN A 22 -22.07 7.77 5.98
N SER A 23 -22.02 6.53 6.51
CA SER A 23 -22.16 6.30 7.96
C SER A 23 -20.96 6.81 8.77
N PHE A 24 -19.78 6.85 8.15
CA PHE A 24 -18.53 7.26 8.80
C PHE A 24 -18.29 8.78 8.72
N ALA A 25 -18.82 9.44 7.68
CA ALA A 25 -18.64 10.88 7.43
C ALA A 25 -18.92 11.81 8.64
N PRO A 26 -19.93 11.57 9.51
CA PRO A 26 -20.13 12.41 10.69
C PRO A 26 -18.96 12.39 11.70
N SER A 27 -18.14 11.33 11.68
CA SER A 27 -17.04 11.11 12.63
C SER A 27 -15.67 11.47 12.05
N TYR A 28 -15.60 11.90 10.79
CA TYR A 28 -14.34 12.16 10.09
C TYR A 28 -14.41 13.46 9.29
N SER A 29 -13.39 14.30 9.42
CA SER A 29 -13.42 15.68 8.90
C SER A 29 -13.00 15.81 7.43
N LYS A 30 -12.37 14.79 6.85
CA LYS A 30 -11.86 14.86 5.47
C LYS A 30 -12.84 14.19 4.49
N PRO A 31 -12.97 14.71 3.26
CA PRO A 31 -13.79 14.08 2.23
C PRO A 31 -13.33 12.65 1.95
N ILE A 32 -14.29 11.73 1.79
CA ILE A 32 -14.06 10.36 1.37
C ILE A 32 -14.81 10.14 0.05
N HIS A 33 -14.08 9.84 -1.01
CA HIS A 33 -14.63 9.55 -2.34
C HIS A 33 -14.49 8.05 -2.60
N VAL A 34 -15.63 7.36 -2.70
CA VAL A 34 -15.67 5.94 -3.08
C VAL A 34 -15.78 5.86 -4.60
N LEU A 35 -14.84 5.18 -5.25
CA LEU A 35 -14.76 5.05 -6.70
C LEU A 35 -14.99 3.59 -7.10
N ASN A 36 -15.80 3.42 -8.15
CA ASN A 36 -16.07 2.14 -8.77
C ASN A 36 -15.13 1.97 -9.97
N ASP A 37 -14.24 0.98 -9.93
CA ASP A 37 -13.33 0.65 -11.03
C ASP A 37 -14.05 0.00 -12.24
N GLY A 38 -15.34 -0.33 -12.09
CA GLY A 38 -16.20 -0.97 -13.09
C GLY A 38 -16.01 -2.48 -13.22
N THR A 39 -15.07 -3.07 -12.49
CA THR A 39 -14.80 -4.51 -12.51
C THR A 39 -15.78 -5.25 -11.60
N ARG A 40 -15.98 -6.55 -11.85
CA ARG A 40 -16.96 -7.37 -11.11
C ARG A 40 -16.40 -8.70 -10.61
N THR A 41 -15.35 -9.19 -11.25
CA THR A 41 -14.77 -10.50 -10.97
C THR A 41 -13.26 -10.41 -10.90
N ASN A 42 -12.63 -11.43 -10.31
CA ASN A 42 -11.17 -11.48 -10.21
C ASN A 42 -10.50 -11.60 -11.58
N GLU A 43 -11.18 -12.12 -12.59
CA GLU A 43 -10.64 -12.26 -13.94
C GLU A 43 -10.64 -10.92 -14.69
N SER A 44 -11.55 -10.00 -14.36
CA SER A 44 -11.65 -8.68 -14.98
C SER A 44 -11.01 -7.55 -14.17
N ARG A 45 -10.46 -7.86 -12.99
CA ARG A 45 -9.84 -6.88 -12.09
C ARG A 45 -8.69 -6.12 -12.78
N LEU A 46 -8.53 -4.85 -12.43
CA LEU A 46 -7.40 -4.04 -12.87
C LEU A 46 -6.10 -4.43 -12.14
N GLY A 47 -6.24 -4.95 -10.91
CA GLY A 47 -5.12 -5.19 -9.98
C GLY A 47 -4.78 -3.95 -9.16
N ALA A 48 -4.02 -4.11 -8.07
CA ALA A 48 -3.75 -3.00 -7.13
C ALA A 48 -3.11 -1.77 -7.79
N ILE A 49 -2.16 -1.97 -8.73
CA ILE A 49 -1.56 -0.87 -9.48
C ILE A 49 -2.51 -0.35 -10.55
N GLY A 50 -3.36 -1.22 -11.10
CA GLY A 50 -4.39 -0.82 -12.05
C GLY A 50 -5.42 0.12 -11.42
N ASP A 51 -5.85 -0.18 -10.19
CA ASP A 51 -6.72 0.68 -9.38
C ASP A 51 -6.04 2.02 -9.05
N LEU A 52 -4.74 1.98 -8.71
CA LEU A 52 -3.96 3.18 -8.47
C LEU A 52 -3.86 4.07 -9.73
N VAL A 53 -3.60 3.48 -10.90
CA VAL A 53 -3.61 4.20 -12.18
C VAL A 53 -5.01 4.77 -12.47
N PHE A 54 -6.05 3.98 -12.24
CA PHE A 54 -7.44 4.39 -12.44
C PHE A 54 -7.79 5.63 -11.63
N VAL A 55 -7.54 5.62 -10.31
CA VAL A 55 -7.86 6.76 -9.44
C VAL A 55 -7.04 8.00 -9.76
N VAL A 56 -5.72 7.85 -9.99
CA VAL A 56 -4.84 8.97 -10.33
C VAL A 56 -5.31 9.67 -11.62
N ASN A 57 -5.72 8.91 -12.63
CA ASN A 57 -6.21 9.45 -13.90
C ASN A 57 -7.62 10.04 -13.79
N GLN A 58 -8.54 9.32 -13.15
CA GLN A 58 -9.95 9.70 -13.03
C GLN A 58 -10.10 11.00 -12.25
N GLU A 59 -9.41 11.12 -11.12
CA GLU A 59 -9.47 12.27 -10.23
C GLU A 59 -8.40 13.33 -10.55
N ARG A 60 -7.56 13.06 -11.56
CA ARG A 60 -6.45 13.94 -12.00
C ARG A 60 -5.54 14.36 -10.85
N ILE A 61 -5.15 13.38 -10.04
CA ILE A 61 -4.35 13.63 -8.85
C ILE A 61 -2.99 14.21 -9.26
N CYS A 62 -2.69 15.39 -8.72
CA CYS A 62 -1.46 16.14 -8.98
C CYS A 62 -0.83 16.64 -7.67
N ASP A 63 -0.82 15.77 -6.65
CA ASP A 63 -0.24 16.01 -5.33
C ASP A 63 0.44 14.72 -4.83
N ASP A 64 1.16 14.78 -3.72
CA ASP A 64 1.78 13.62 -3.08
C ASP A 64 0.69 12.65 -2.55
N CYS A 65 0.92 11.34 -2.69
CA CYS A 65 -0.08 10.31 -2.39
C CYS A 65 0.39 9.38 -1.28
N LEU A 66 -0.44 9.20 -0.24
CA LEU A 66 -0.36 8.06 0.67
C LEU A 66 -1.23 6.92 0.13
N VAL A 67 -0.60 5.81 -0.24
CA VAL A 67 -1.26 4.59 -0.73
C VAL A 67 -1.23 3.54 0.37
N VAL A 68 -2.39 2.97 0.70
CA VAL A 68 -2.54 1.92 1.72
C VAL A 68 -3.42 0.82 1.15
N ALA A 69 -2.98 -0.44 1.23
CA ALA A 69 -3.86 -1.57 0.92
C ALA A 69 -4.94 -1.72 2.00
N GLY A 70 -6.20 -1.93 1.57
CA GLY A 70 -7.37 -1.95 2.45
C GLY A 70 -7.43 -3.13 3.43
N ASP A 71 -6.58 -4.14 3.25
CA ASP A 71 -6.45 -5.34 4.08
C ASP A 71 -5.24 -5.28 5.02
N ASN A 72 -4.58 -4.13 5.14
CA ASN A 72 -3.45 -3.94 6.05
C ASN A 72 -3.94 -3.35 7.38
N LEU A 73 -3.75 -4.08 8.47
CA LEU A 73 -4.02 -3.63 9.84
C LEU A 73 -2.70 -3.40 10.57
N PHE A 74 -2.58 -2.27 11.26
CA PHE A 74 -1.39 -1.92 12.03
C PHE A 74 -1.72 -0.98 13.20
N ASP A 75 -0.83 -0.93 14.19
CA ASP A 75 -0.96 -0.07 15.38
C ASP A 75 0.06 1.09 15.43
N PHE A 76 0.99 1.14 14.48
CA PHE A 76 2.06 2.14 14.46
C PHE A 76 1.58 3.51 13.93
N GLU A 77 2.22 4.58 14.39
CA GLU A 77 1.94 5.94 13.91
C GLU A 77 2.65 6.24 12.59
N LEU A 78 1.98 6.96 11.70
CA LEU A 78 2.53 7.37 10.40
C LEU A 78 3.31 8.69 10.42
N ARG A 79 3.40 9.37 11.57
CA ARG A 79 4.01 10.72 11.65
C ARG A 79 5.48 10.72 11.21
N GLN A 80 6.28 9.80 11.76
CA GLN A 80 7.70 9.71 11.41
C GLN A 80 7.92 9.28 9.96
N PHE A 81 7.02 8.44 9.42
CA PHE A 81 7.03 8.05 8.02
C PHE A 81 6.81 9.24 7.08
N VAL A 82 5.86 10.11 7.41
CA VAL A 82 5.59 11.34 6.67
C VAL A 82 6.76 12.32 6.76
N GLU A 83 7.36 12.51 7.94
CA GLU A 83 8.54 13.38 8.06
C GLU A 83 9.74 12.84 7.27
N PHE A 84 9.96 11.53 7.29
CA PHE A 84 11.00 10.89 6.50
C PHE A 84 10.78 11.06 4.98
N PHE A 85 9.53 10.93 4.52
CA PHE A 85 9.14 11.21 3.14
C PHE A 85 9.40 12.67 2.74
N LYS A 86 9.13 13.65 3.61
CA LYS A 86 9.43 15.06 3.31
C LYS A 86 10.92 15.32 3.10
N GLU A 87 11.77 14.57 3.78
CA GLU A 87 13.23 14.70 3.67
C GLU A 87 13.79 13.99 2.43
N HIS A 88 13.27 12.80 2.09
CA HIS A 88 13.87 11.91 1.09
C HIS A 88 13.05 11.76 -0.20
N GLY A 89 11.75 12.03 -0.16
CA GLY A 89 10.79 11.76 -1.23
C GLY A 89 10.17 10.37 -1.14
N THR A 90 9.84 9.78 -2.30
CA THR A 90 9.07 8.54 -2.39
C THR A 90 9.59 7.45 -1.46
N THR A 91 8.73 7.02 -0.55
CA THR A 91 9.11 6.14 0.57
C THR A 91 8.12 4.98 0.70
N VAL A 92 8.65 3.80 0.98
CA VAL A 92 7.91 2.56 1.19
C VAL A 92 8.04 2.14 2.65
N GLY A 93 6.91 1.79 3.28
CA GLY A 93 6.87 1.21 4.61
C GLY A 93 7.49 -0.19 4.62
N LEU A 94 8.35 -0.45 5.59
CA LEU A 94 9.03 -1.72 5.76
C LEU A 94 8.69 -2.36 7.10
N TYR A 95 8.75 -3.69 7.12
CA TYR A 95 8.47 -4.47 8.32
C TYR A 95 9.40 -5.68 8.39
N VAL A 96 9.73 -6.13 9.60
CA VAL A 96 10.55 -7.33 9.82
C VAL A 96 9.63 -8.52 10.08
N VAL A 97 9.55 -9.44 9.12
CA VAL A 97 8.78 -10.68 9.26
C VAL A 97 9.67 -11.75 9.88
N LYS A 98 9.28 -12.28 11.04
CA LYS A 98 10.10 -13.26 11.77
C LYS A 98 10.09 -14.65 11.14
N ASP A 99 8.98 -15.01 10.50
CA ASP A 99 8.80 -16.30 9.85
C ASP A 99 9.26 -16.24 8.38
N MET A 100 10.39 -16.87 8.08
CA MET A 100 10.98 -16.89 6.74
C MET A 100 10.10 -17.56 5.69
N ASP A 101 9.19 -18.47 6.08
CA ASP A 101 8.25 -19.08 5.14
C ASP A 101 7.18 -18.09 4.70
N LEU A 102 6.82 -17.15 5.58
CA LEU A 102 5.90 -16.05 5.23
C LEU A 102 6.56 -14.97 4.37
N VAL A 103 7.87 -14.74 4.51
CA VAL A 103 8.61 -13.72 3.73
C VAL A 103 8.41 -13.90 2.21
N ARG A 104 8.29 -15.14 1.73
CA ARG A 104 8.07 -15.48 0.30
C ARG A 104 6.77 -14.91 -0.29
N ARG A 105 5.83 -14.49 0.57
CA ARG A 105 4.55 -13.89 0.17
C ARG A 105 4.65 -12.39 -0.10
N TYR A 106 5.71 -11.74 0.36
CA TYR A 106 5.90 -10.30 0.34
C TYR A 106 7.08 -9.92 -0.55
N SER A 107 7.30 -8.61 -0.73
CA SER A 107 8.50 -8.11 -1.38
C SER A 107 9.64 -7.97 -0.38
N ILE A 108 10.83 -8.44 -0.71
CA ILE A 108 12.03 -8.23 0.12
C ILE A 108 12.80 -7.01 -0.37
N VAL A 109 13.49 -6.34 0.56
CA VAL A 109 14.26 -5.13 0.25
C VAL A 109 15.65 -5.15 0.89
N GLU A 110 16.62 -4.54 0.21
CA GLU A 110 17.90 -4.15 0.80
C GLU A 110 18.09 -2.64 0.65
N LEU A 111 18.62 -2.02 1.70
CA LEU A 111 18.84 -0.58 1.78
C LEU A 111 20.34 -0.26 1.83
N ASP A 112 20.71 0.91 1.32
CA ASP A 112 22.01 1.50 1.62
C ASP A 112 22.03 2.18 3.00
N ALA A 113 23.17 2.79 3.35
CA ALA A 113 23.36 3.45 4.64
C ALA A 113 22.48 4.70 4.84
N GLN A 114 21.86 5.22 3.78
CA GLN A 114 20.95 6.37 3.81
C GLN A 114 19.48 5.92 3.78
N GLY A 115 19.21 4.60 3.77
CA GLY A 115 17.85 4.07 3.71
C GLY A 115 17.27 4.05 2.29
N ARG A 116 18.06 4.30 1.25
CA ARG A 116 17.62 4.16 -0.15
C ARG A 116 17.55 2.69 -0.52
N ILE A 117 16.51 2.30 -1.24
CA ILE A 117 16.34 0.95 -1.77
C ILE A 117 17.37 0.69 -2.89
N ILE A 118 18.27 -0.25 -2.64
CA ILE A 118 19.27 -0.72 -3.61
C ILE A 118 18.90 -2.08 -4.22
N TYR A 119 18.05 -2.84 -3.55
CA TYR A 119 17.51 -4.10 -4.05
C TYR A 119 16.04 -4.24 -3.65
N PHE A 120 15.22 -4.74 -4.57
CA PHE A 120 13.82 -5.04 -4.35
C PHE A 120 13.44 -6.29 -5.15
N GLU A 121 12.78 -7.25 -4.53
CA GLU A 121 12.27 -8.45 -5.19
C GLU A 121 10.89 -8.82 -4.67
N GLU A 122 9.88 -8.76 -5.55
CA GLU A 122 8.50 -9.17 -5.26
C GLU A 122 8.37 -10.69 -5.24
N LYS A 123 7.87 -11.24 -4.12
CA LYS A 123 7.58 -12.68 -3.92
C LYS A 123 8.79 -13.56 -4.25
N PRO A 124 9.93 -13.37 -3.54
CA PRO A 124 11.17 -14.06 -3.84
C PRO A 124 11.04 -15.57 -3.63
N GLN A 125 11.57 -16.34 -4.58
CA GLN A 125 11.65 -17.79 -4.44
C GLN A 125 12.70 -18.23 -3.41
N ASN A 126 13.66 -17.38 -3.04
CA ASN A 126 14.64 -17.68 -1.99
C ASN A 126 14.98 -16.36 -1.27
N PRO A 127 14.21 -15.98 -0.22
CA PRO A 127 14.40 -14.69 0.43
C PRO A 127 15.76 -14.61 1.12
N LYS A 128 16.53 -13.56 0.80
CA LYS A 128 17.87 -13.30 1.35
C LYS A 128 17.86 -12.46 2.63
N THR A 129 16.73 -11.80 2.89
CA THR A 129 16.47 -10.91 4.02
C THR A 129 15.04 -11.13 4.47
N ASN A 130 14.76 -10.79 5.72
CA ASN A 130 13.43 -10.82 6.32
C ASN A 130 12.80 -9.43 6.46
N LEU A 131 13.49 -8.40 5.96
CA LEU A 131 12.98 -7.05 5.80
C LEU A 131 12.10 -7.01 4.55
N VAL A 132 10.79 -6.83 4.76
CA VAL A 132 9.80 -6.82 3.69
C VAL A 132 9.20 -5.44 3.50
N ALA A 133 8.86 -5.10 2.26
CA ALA A 133 8.00 -3.97 1.95
C ALA A 133 6.54 -4.36 2.17
N ILE A 134 5.81 -3.50 2.88
CA ILE A 134 4.35 -3.63 3.05
C ILE A 134 3.66 -2.65 2.09
N CYS A 135 2.38 -2.86 1.78
CA CYS A 135 1.65 -2.00 0.84
C CYS A 135 1.19 -0.69 1.52
N LEU A 136 2.18 0.08 1.96
CA LEU A 136 2.07 1.40 2.58
C LEU A 136 3.12 2.29 1.93
N TYR A 137 2.71 3.14 0.99
CA TYR A 137 3.62 3.94 0.17
C TYR A 137 3.29 5.42 0.30
N LEU A 138 4.31 6.26 0.39
CA LEU A 138 4.20 7.69 0.11
C LEU A 138 4.88 7.94 -1.24
N LEU A 139 4.10 8.33 -2.25
CA LEU A 139 4.57 8.61 -3.59
C LEU A 139 4.62 10.12 -3.81
N LYS A 140 5.76 10.64 -4.30
CA LYS A 140 5.84 12.03 -4.74
C LYS A 140 4.93 12.27 -5.95
N GLN A 141 4.34 13.45 -6.04
CA GLN A 141 3.56 13.89 -7.21
C GLN A 141 4.37 13.73 -8.51
N THR A 142 5.69 13.94 -8.44
CA THR A 142 6.60 13.87 -9.60
C THR A 142 6.80 12.45 -10.10
N ASP A 143 6.53 11.45 -9.26
CA ASP A 143 6.66 10.03 -9.60
C ASP A 143 5.33 9.42 -10.05
N LEU A 144 4.19 10.10 -9.86
CA LEU A 144 2.87 9.62 -10.31
C LEU A 144 2.79 9.37 -11.83
N PRO A 145 3.37 10.20 -12.73
CA PRO A 145 3.37 9.90 -14.16
C PRO A 145 4.04 8.56 -14.52
N LEU A 146 4.94 8.05 -13.67
CA LEU A 146 5.61 6.78 -13.88
C LEU A 146 4.67 5.57 -13.73
N LEU A 147 3.49 5.74 -13.12
CA LEU A 147 2.44 4.70 -13.10
C LEU A 147 1.93 4.40 -14.52
N HIS A 148 1.78 5.44 -15.35
CA HIS A 148 1.38 5.27 -16.75
C HIS A 148 2.49 4.59 -17.56
N GLU A 149 3.76 4.99 -17.35
CA GLU A 149 4.91 4.32 -17.98
C GLU A 149 4.99 2.83 -17.59
N TYR A 150 4.80 2.51 -16.31
CA TYR A 150 4.75 1.13 -15.81
C TYR A 150 3.66 0.30 -16.51
N GLN A 151 2.47 0.88 -16.70
CA GLN A 151 1.37 0.25 -17.43
C GLN A 151 1.72 0.03 -18.90
N CYS A 152 2.30 1.03 -19.58
CA CYS A 152 2.70 0.93 -20.98
C CYS A 152 3.82 -0.10 -21.21
N ASP A 153 4.70 -0.29 -20.23
CA ASP A 153 5.75 -1.32 -20.22
C ASP A 153 5.19 -2.75 -20.10
N GLY A 154 3.87 -2.92 -19.97
CA GLY A 154 3.21 -4.23 -19.91
C GLY A 154 3.53 -5.02 -18.64
N GLN A 155 3.85 -4.32 -17.55
CA GLN A 155 4.22 -4.93 -16.28
C GLN A 155 2.99 -5.54 -15.55
N PRO A 156 3.18 -6.51 -14.63
CA PRO A 156 2.07 -7.06 -13.85
C PRO A 156 1.41 -6.00 -12.95
N MET A 157 0.08 -5.90 -13.00
CA MET A 157 -0.66 -4.86 -12.26
C MET A 157 -1.26 -5.33 -10.92
N ASP A 158 -1.28 -6.64 -10.67
CA ASP A 158 -1.99 -7.23 -9.52
C ASP A 158 -1.24 -7.04 -8.20
N ALA A 159 0.06 -7.35 -8.19
CA ALA A 159 0.89 -7.26 -6.99
C ALA A 159 1.63 -5.92 -6.94
N PRO A 160 1.40 -5.10 -5.89
CA PRO A 160 1.90 -3.73 -5.85
C PRO A 160 3.43 -3.63 -5.76
N GLY A 161 4.10 -4.65 -5.20
CA GLY A 161 5.56 -4.66 -5.12
C GLY A 161 6.26 -4.71 -6.48
N TYR A 162 5.63 -5.23 -7.54
CA TYR A 162 6.24 -5.17 -8.88
C TYR A 162 6.41 -3.73 -9.38
N PHE A 163 5.51 -2.81 -9.01
CA PHE A 163 5.66 -1.40 -9.32
C PHE A 163 6.87 -0.81 -8.61
N ILE A 164 7.02 -1.03 -7.30
CA ILE A 164 8.18 -0.55 -6.55
C ILE A 164 9.48 -1.15 -7.09
N GLN A 165 9.50 -2.45 -7.42
CA GLN A 165 10.63 -3.14 -8.05
C GLN A 165 11.05 -2.52 -9.39
N TRP A 166 10.10 -1.99 -10.15
CA TRP A 166 10.36 -1.30 -11.40
C TRP A 166 10.74 0.17 -11.17
N LEU A 167 10.13 0.82 -10.18
CA LEU A 167 10.25 2.25 -9.85
C LEU A 167 11.62 2.59 -9.27
N HIS A 168 12.14 1.79 -8.33
CA HIS A 168 13.42 2.08 -7.65
C HIS A 168 14.63 2.08 -8.58
N LYS A 169 14.46 1.60 -9.83
CA LYS A 169 15.47 1.63 -10.89
C LYS A 169 15.44 2.91 -11.73
N ARG A 170 14.41 3.75 -11.56
CA ARG A 170 14.15 4.96 -12.36
C ARG A 170 14.17 6.23 -11.53
N THR A 171 13.76 6.14 -10.27
CA THR A 171 13.80 7.25 -9.31
C THR A 171 14.32 6.74 -7.97
N GLU A 172 14.71 7.66 -7.09
CA GLU A 172 15.12 7.32 -5.74
C GLU A 172 13.89 6.94 -4.91
N VAL A 173 13.92 5.74 -4.35
CA VAL A 173 12.90 5.22 -3.45
C VAL A 173 13.58 4.84 -2.15
N TYR A 174 12.98 5.24 -1.03
CA TYR A 174 13.51 4.99 0.30
C TYR A 174 12.63 4.03 1.09
N GLY A 175 13.22 3.37 2.08
CA GLY A 175 12.54 2.45 2.97
C GLY A 175 12.46 2.97 4.39
N PHE A 176 11.27 2.95 4.99
CA PHE A 176 11.07 3.34 6.39
C PHE A 176 10.65 2.14 7.24
N PRO A 177 11.48 1.68 8.20
CA PRO A 177 11.14 0.53 9.04
C PRO A 177 10.16 0.89 10.15
N PHE A 178 9.00 0.24 10.13
CA PHE A 178 8.02 0.31 11.21
C PHE A 178 8.32 -0.72 12.30
N HIS A 179 7.93 -0.36 13.53
CA HIS A 179 7.94 -1.23 14.70
C HIS A 179 6.55 -1.20 15.32
N GLY A 180 6.06 -2.34 15.78
CA GLY A 180 4.70 -2.46 16.30
C GLY A 180 4.06 -3.77 15.85
N ILE A 181 2.76 -3.75 15.65
CA ILE A 181 1.95 -4.84 15.15
C ILE A 181 1.55 -4.49 13.71
N TRP A 182 1.69 -5.47 12.82
CA TRP A 182 1.19 -5.42 11.47
C TRP A 182 0.62 -6.77 11.06
N PHE A 183 -0.53 -6.74 10.39
CA PHE A 183 -1.22 -7.88 9.82
C PHE A 183 -1.69 -7.56 8.41
N ASP A 184 -1.42 -8.49 7.50
CA ASP A 184 -2.11 -8.61 6.22
C ASP A 184 -3.27 -9.61 6.40
N ILE A 185 -4.51 -9.11 6.39
CA ILE A 185 -5.73 -9.90 6.65
C ILE A 185 -6.35 -10.49 5.38
N GLY A 186 -5.56 -10.69 4.32
CA GLY A 186 -6.00 -11.30 3.06
C GLY A 186 -6.43 -12.78 3.15
N ASP A 187 -6.17 -13.48 4.26
CA ASP A 187 -6.61 -14.87 4.47
C ASP A 187 -7.32 -15.09 5.82
N HIS A 188 -8.14 -16.14 5.90
CA HIS A 188 -8.96 -16.41 7.09
C HIS A 188 -8.14 -16.60 8.36
N LYS A 189 -6.95 -17.20 8.27
CA LYS A 189 -6.11 -17.45 9.45
C LYS A 189 -5.48 -16.15 9.93
N SER A 190 -4.99 -15.31 9.02
CA SER A 190 -4.42 -14.01 9.38
C SER A 190 -5.48 -13.07 9.95
N LEU A 191 -6.71 -13.08 9.41
CA LEU A 191 -7.84 -12.34 9.98
C LEU A 191 -8.21 -12.80 11.39
N GLU A 192 -8.29 -14.12 11.63
CA GLU A 192 -8.60 -14.65 12.97
C GLU A 192 -7.50 -14.26 13.97
N GLN A 193 -6.24 -14.33 13.56
CA GLN A 193 -5.13 -13.93 14.40
C GLN A 193 -5.16 -12.43 14.71
N ALA A 194 -5.42 -11.58 13.71
CA ALA A 194 -5.56 -10.14 13.88
C ALA A 194 -6.68 -9.83 14.88
N ASN A 195 -7.86 -10.44 14.75
CA ASN A 195 -8.97 -10.26 15.69
C ASN A 195 -8.55 -10.58 17.14
N ARG A 196 -7.88 -11.71 17.37
CA ARG A 196 -7.42 -12.09 18.73
C ARG A 196 -6.42 -11.10 19.34
N VAL A 197 -5.60 -10.45 18.50
CA VAL A 197 -4.60 -9.48 18.96
C VAL A 197 -5.25 -8.11 19.19
N PHE A 198 -5.99 -7.59 18.21
CA PHE A 198 -6.59 -6.26 18.29
C PHE A 198 -7.73 -6.17 19.31
N SER A 199 -8.50 -7.24 19.56
CA SER A 199 -9.49 -7.23 20.64
C SER A 199 -8.87 -7.01 22.01
N LYS A 200 -7.66 -7.51 22.25
CA LYS A 200 -6.97 -7.33 23.54
C LYS A 200 -6.41 -5.93 23.72
N LEU A 201 -5.97 -5.29 22.63
CA LEU A 201 -5.51 -3.90 22.66
C LEU A 201 -6.63 -2.91 22.99
N GLN A 202 -7.89 -3.26 22.73
CA GLN A 202 -9.05 -2.41 23.09
C GLN A 202 -9.44 -2.52 24.57
N GLU A 203 -8.96 -3.54 25.28
CA GLU A 203 -9.23 -3.74 26.70
C GLU A 203 -8.21 -3.04 27.62
N GLU A 204 -7.08 -2.58 27.06
CA GLU A 204 -6.00 -1.86 27.74
C GLU A 204 -6.14 -0.33 27.60
#